data_AF-A0A3M1CKN9-F1
#
_entry.id   AF-A0A3M1CKN9-F1
#
_cell.length_a   1.000
_cell.length_b   1.000
_cell.length_c   1.000
_cell.angle_alpha   90.00
_cell.angle_beta   90.00
_cell.angle_gamma   90.00
#
_symmetry.space_group_name_H-M   'P 1'
#
loop_
_entity.id
_entity.type
_entity.pdbx_description
1 polymer ?
#
loop_
_entity_poly.entity_id
_entity_poly.type
_entity_poly.pdbx_seq_one_letter_code
_entity_poly.pdbx_strand_id
1 'polypeptide(L)'
;MKQGRTVLSFGCVVVLSSFLAACGGAAAPEPDSGITLCSMDEDCPVGLFCDDGICRPAADGGGGCTSNDDCPDGTHCDAAAGKCVQDAIDGGETDGGEVDGGQDGGEGGDDAGTDTDQELECQPGEIRECGPGTKVGECDVGVERCVDGHWSGVCEGAVWPEDEKCDGLDNDCDGTVPEDEQDGDGDGFWPCQGDCDDTDSAINPGASEIYCNGKDDDCDPSTTDDVDADGDGYSVCNGDCDDSDPEVHPGASEIPCDGKDNDCSQDTADGIDADGDGVSAC
;
A
#
# COMPACT_ATOMS: atom_id res chain seq x y z
N MET A 1 -59.64 -28.17 11.65
CA MET A 1 -60.49 -26.99 11.41
C MET A 1 -59.59 -25.87 10.90
N LYS A 2 -59.89 -25.33 9.72
CA LYS A 2 -59.16 -24.26 9.03
C LYS A 2 -59.57 -22.91 9.64
N GLN A 3 -58.61 -22.12 10.10
CA GLN A 3 -58.71 -20.68 10.39
C GLN A 3 -57.26 -20.16 10.33
N GLY A 4 -56.83 -19.12 9.63
CA GLY A 4 -57.42 -18.14 8.74
C GLY A 4 -56.27 -17.19 8.41
N ARG A 5 -55.93 -17.01 7.13
CA ARG A 5 -54.88 -16.09 6.67
C ARG A 5 -55.39 -14.65 6.82
N THR A 6 -54.81 -13.88 7.73
CA THR A 6 -55.00 -12.42 7.76
C THR A 6 -53.95 -11.79 6.84
N VAL A 7 -54.42 -11.22 5.74
CA VAL A 7 -53.62 -10.43 4.81
C VAL A 7 -53.53 -9.02 5.40
N LEU A 8 -52.39 -8.65 5.99
CA LEU A 8 -52.10 -7.25 6.30
C LEU A 8 -51.62 -6.58 5.01
N SER A 9 -52.47 -5.71 4.47
CA SER A 9 -52.16 -4.78 3.40
C SER A 9 -51.26 -3.68 3.95
N PHE A 10 -49.96 -3.73 3.64
CA PHE A 10 -49.07 -2.58 3.79
C PHE A 10 -49.23 -1.70 2.54
N GLY A 11 -50.08 -0.68 2.67
CA GLY A 11 -50.12 0.43 1.73
C GLY A 11 -48.84 1.25 1.88
N CYS A 12 -47.96 1.16 0.90
CA CYS A 12 -46.79 2.02 0.75
C CYS A 12 -47.30 3.44 0.44
N VAL A 13 -47.37 4.30 1.46
CA VAL A 13 -47.61 5.73 1.29
C VAL A 13 -46.28 6.35 0.86
N VAL A 14 -46.09 6.48 -0.45
CA VAL A 14 -45.01 7.25 -1.05
C VAL A 14 -45.32 8.72 -0.82
N VAL A 15 -44.76 9.30 0.23
CA VAL A 15 -44.73 10.76 0.41
C VAL A 15 -43.64 11.30 -0.51
N LEU A 16 -44.05 11.82 -1.67
CA LEU A 16 -43.23 12.74 -2.44
C LEU A 16 -43.00 13.98 -1.58
N SER A 17 -41.75 14.23 -1.19
CA SER A 17 -41.31 15.56 -0.76
C SER A 17 -39.94 15.83 -1.34
N SER A 18 -39.99 16.70 -2.35
CA SER A 18 -38.88 17.30 -3.05
C SER A 18 -38.15 18.25 -2.11
N PHE A 19 -36.88 17.96 -1.81
CA PHE A 19 -35.92 19.00 -1.46
C PHE A 19 -34.59 18.68 -2.17
N LEU A 20 -34.34 19.44 -3.24
CA LEU A 20 -32.99 19.70 -3.70
C LEU A 20 -32.32 20.63 -2.68
N ALA A 21 -31.18 20.22 -2.15
CA ALA A 21 -30.13 21.12 -1.71
C ALA A 21 -28.79 20.40 -1.84
N ALA A 22 -28.03 20.80 -2.86
CA ALA A 22 -26.64 20.44 -3.04
C ALA A 22 -25.76 21.38 -2.20
N CYS A 23 -24.81 20.80 -1.47
CA CYS A 23 -23.48 21.30 -1.15
C CYS A 23 -22.74 20.07 -0.59
N GLY A 24 -21.71 19.50 -1.22
CA GLY A 24 -20.50 20.22 -1.62
C GLY A 24 -19.56 20.36 -0.42
N GLY A 25 -19.22 19.24 0.22
CA GLY A 25 -18.17 19.14 1.23
C GLY A 25 -17.17 18.12 0.72
N ALA A 26 -16.00 18.59 0.29
CA ALA A 26 -14.91 17.77 -0.18
C ALA A 26 -14.48 16.83 0.96
N ALA A 27 -14.58 15.52 0.70
CA ALA A 27 -13.71 14.57 1.36
C ALA A 27 -12.28 14.99 1.01
N ALA A 28 -11.47 15.29 2.02
CA ALA A 28 -10.03 15.32 1.85
C ALA A 28 -9.60 13.86 1.68
N PRO A 29 -9.01 13.46 0.54
CA PRO A 29 -8.26 12.22 0.51
C PRO A 29 -6.98 12.45 1.32
N GLU A 30 -6.77 11.58 2.30
CA GLU A 30 -5.48 11.34 2.95
C GLU A 30 -4.47 10.83 1.90
N PRO A 31 -3.16 10.79 2.16
CA PRO A 31 -2.12 10.81 1.13
C PRO A 31 -2.24 9.58 0.23
N ASP A 32 -2.90 9.79 -0.91
CA ASP A 32 -3.17 8.80 -1.93
C ASP A 32 -1.83 8.17 -2.33
N SER A 33 -1.69 6.86 -2.12
CA SER A 33 -0.64 6.07 -2.72
C SER A 33 -0.59 6.46 -4.19
N GLY A 34 0.47 7.16 -4.62
CA GLY A 34 0.52 8.09 -5.77
C GLY A 34 0.11 7.55 -7.15
N ILE A 35 -1.12 7.07 -7.27
CA ILE A 35 -1.70 6.42 -8.43
C ILE A 35 -2.67 7.43 -9.05
N THR A 36 -2.19 8.14 -10.08
CA THR A 36 -3.03 9.08 -10.83
C THR A 36 -3.82 8.31 -11.89
N LEU A 37 -5.14 8.49 -11.95
CA LEU A 37 -6.00 7.85 -12.96
C LEU A 37 -6.13 8.73 -14.21
N CYS A 38 -6.32 8.10 -15.37
CA CYS A 38 -6.39 8.77 -16.67
C CYS A 38 -7.34 8.08 -17.66
N SER A 39 -7.74 8.80 -18.71
CA SER A 39 -8.43 8.22 -19.87
C SER A 39 -7.64 8.40 -21.17
N MET A 40 -6.75 9.39 -21.21
CA MET A 40 -5.76 9.63 -22.26
C MET A 40 -4.49 10.24 -21.66
N ASP A 41 -3.40 10.26 -22.42
CA ASP A 41 -2.07 10.70 -21.94
C ASP A 41 -2.05 12.15 -21.45
N GLU A 42 -2.90 13.02 -22.03
CA GLU A 42 -3.03 14.42 -21.61
C GLU A 42 -3.67 14.61 -20.23
N ASP A 43 -4.30 13.57 -19.68
CA ASP A 43 -4.83 13.58 -18.31
C ASP A 43 -3.71 13.35 -17.27
N CYS A 44 -2.54 12.88 -17.72
CA CYS A 44 -1.42 12.57 -16.86
C CYS A 44 -0.50 13.79 -16.64
N PRO A 45 0.08 13.93 -15.43
CA PRO A 45 1.14 14.88 -15.16
C PRO A 45 2.32 14.71 -16.13
N VAL A 46 3.04 15.81 -16.37
CA VAL A 46 4.19 15.84 -17.28
C VAL A 46 5.20 14.75 -16.89
N GLY A 47 5.51 13.85 -17.83
CA GLY A 47 6.44 12.73 -17.63
C GLY A 47 5.77 11.36 -17.41
N LEU A 48 4.43 11.29 -17.38
CA LEU A 48 3.66 10.05 -17.28
C LEU A 48 2.75 9.88 -18.52
N PHE A 49 2.38 8.64 -18.81
CA PHE A 49 1.43 8.29 -19.88
C PHE A 49 0.34 7.37 -19.34
N CYS A 50 -0.80 7.32 -20.03
CA CYS A 50 -1.95 6.56 -19.59
C CYS A 50 -1.86 5.11 -20.04
N ASP A 51 -1.65 4.20 -19.08
CA ASP A 51 -1.60 2.75 -19.30
C ASP A 51 -2.74 2.09 -18.52
N ASP A 52 -3.71 1.52 -19.24
CA ASP A 52 -4.90 0.87 -18.67
C ASP A 52 -5.62 1.70 -17.58
N GLY A 53 -5.69 3.03 -17.79
CA GLY A 53 -6.42 3.96 -16.92
C GLY A 53 -5.61 4.48 -15.74
N ILE A 54 -4.31 4.18 -15.68
CA ILE A 54 -3.38 4.63 -14.65
C ILE A 54 -2.19 5.33 -15.30
N CYS A 55 -1.80 6.49 -14.80
CA CYS A 55 -0.62 7.22 -15.23
C CYS A 55 0.63 6.49 -14.74
N ARG A 56 1.42 5.96 -15.69
CA ARG A 56 2.67 5.23 -15.41
C ARG A 56 3.86 5.94 -16.06
N PRO A 57 5.06 5.81 -15.47
CA PRO A 57 6.29 6.20 -16.16
C PRO A 57 6.59 5.21 -17.29
N ALA A 58 6.98 5.71 -18.47
CA ALA A 58 7.28 4.88 -19.63
C ALA A 58 8.53 4.03 -19.39
N ALA A 59 8.40 2.71 -19.49
CA ALA A 59 9.49 1.76 -19.35
C ALA A 59 10.62 1.97 -20.38
N ASP A 60 10.34 2.68 -21.48
CA ASP A 60 11.26 2.81 -22.63
C ASP A 60 11.62 4.27 -23.00
N GLY A 61 11.54 5.23 -22.07
CA GLY A 61 12.14 6.55 -22.29
C GLY A 61 11.59 7.37 -23.48
N GLY A 62 10.30 7.23 -23.80
CA GLY A 62 9.62 8.05 -24.82
C GLY A 62 8.22 8.46 -24.36
N GLY A 63 7.88 9.74 -24.15
CA GLY A 63 8.63 10.96 -24.39
C GLY A 63 8.10 12.11 -23.55
N GLY A 64 8.81 12.38 -22.46
CA GLY A 64 8.64 13.53 -21.58
C GLY A 64 9.98 13.75 -20.86
N CYS A 65 10.55 14.95 -20.90
CA CYS A 65 11.76 15.29 -20.16
C CYS A 65 11.63 16.67 -19.52
N THR A 66 12.27 16.87 -18.37
CA THR A 66 12.33 18.17 -17.68
C THR A 66 13.75 18.71 -17.58
N SER A 67 14.73 17.82 -17.75
CA SER A 67 16.15 18.08 -17.73
C SER A 67 16.87 17.10 -18.68
N ASN A 68 18.13 17.39 -19.01
CA ASN A 68 18.91 16.54 -19.91
C ASN A 68 19.26 15.18 -19.30
N ASP A 69 19.27 15.07 -17.97
CA ASP A 69 19.57 13.82 -17.27
C ASP A 69 18.40 12.84 -17.36
N ASP A 70 17.19 13.32 -17.72
CA ASP A 70 16.01 12.50 -17.99
C ASP A 70 16.06 11.84 -19.38
N CYS A 71 17.10 12.12 -20.17
CA CYS A 71 17.22 11.69 -21.56
C CYS A 71 18.33 10.64 -21.73
N PRO A 72 18.11 9.61 -22.58
CA PRO A 72 19.11 8.59 -22.85
C PRO A 72 20.36 9.15 -23.53
N ASP A 73 21.48 8.45 -23.37
CA ASP A 73 22.79 8.86 -23.91
C ASP A 73 22.72 9.23 -25.40
N GLY A 74 23.23 10.41 -25.73
CA GLY A 74 23.20 10.97 -27.09
C GLY A 74 21.92 11.76 -27.43
N THR A 75 21.08 12.06 -26.44
CA THR A 75 19.94 12.97 -26.56
C THR A 75 19.94 14.02 -25.45
N HIS A 76 19.28 15.16 -25.67
CA HIS A 76 19.08 16.20 -24.66
C HIS A 76 17.62 16.64 -24.61
N CYS A 77 17.22 17.25 -23.49
CA CYS A 77 15.85 17.68 -23.32
C CYS A 77 15.58 19.01 -24.02
N ASP A 78 14.66 19.02 -24.99
CA ASP A 78 14.09 20.26 -25.49
C ASP A 78 13.10 20.79 -24.45
N ALA A 79 13.55 21.75 -23.65
CA ALA A 79 12.76 22.35 -22.58
C ALA A 79 11.48 23.07 -23.06
N ALA A 80 11.37 23.38 -24.36
CA ALA A 80 10.17 23.98 -24.94
C ALA A 80 9.17 22.92 -25.43
N ALA A 81 9.66 21.77 -25.89
CA ALA A 81 8.83 20.67 -26.37
C ALA A 81 8.56 19.60 -25.30
N GLY A 82 9.32 19.60 -24.20
CA GLY A 82 9.28 18.58 -23.15
C GLY A 82 9.68 17.20 -23.65
N LYS A 83 10.56 17.12 -24.66
CA LYS A 83 10.92 15.85 -25.34
C LYS A 83 12.41 15.73 -25.52
N CYS A 84 12.93 14.51 -25.36
CA CYS A 84 14.32 14.20 -25.69
C CYS A 84 14.49 14.29 -27.21
N VAL A 85 15.43 15.13 -27.64
CA VAL A 85 15.80 15.32 -29.05
C VAL A 85 17.24 14.87 -29.25
N GLN A 86 17.53 14.22 -30.38
CA GLN A 86 18.89 13.87 -30.74
C GLN A 86 19.69 15.13 -31.05
N ASP A 87 20.92 15.20 -30.54
CA ASP A 87 21.89 16.16 -31.04
C ASP A 87 22.07 15.92 -32.54
N ALA A 88 21.85 16.96 -33.34
CA ALA A 88 22.13 16.88 -34.77
C ALA A 88 23.61 16.52 -34.94
N ILE A 89 23.87 15.28 -35.39
CA ILE A 89 25.21 14.86 -35.80
C ILE A 89 25.63 15.79 -36.93
N ASP A 90 26.47 16.76 -36.60
CA ASP A 90 27.19 17.58 -37.56
C ASP A 90 28.22 16.68 -38.24
N GLY A 91 27.84 16.22 -39.43
CA GLY A 91 28.75 15.52 -40.32
C GLY A 91 29.82 16.47 -40.86
N GLY A 92 30.97 16.51 -40.18
CA GLY A 92 32.29 16.55 -40.80
C GLY A 92 33.01 17.90 -40.88
N GLU A 93 34.20 17.94 -40.28
CA GLU A 93 35.42 18.43 -40.94
C GLU A 93 36.60 17.49 -40.64
N THR A 94 37.39 17.24 -41.67
CA THR A 94 38.53 16.32 -41.74
C THR A 94 39.85 16.93 -41.28
N ASP A 95 40.74 16.03 -40.85
CA ASP A 95 42.20 16.00 -41.00
C ASP A 95 43.10 17.01 -40.28
N GLY A 96 44.11 16.45 -39.59
CA GLY A 96 45.32 17.15 -39.20
C GLY A 96 46.13 16.44 -38.12
N GLY A 97 46.66 15.25 -38.40
CA GLY A 97 47.56 14.56 -37.45
C GLY A 97 48.29 13.36 -38.05
N GLU A 98 49.31 13.65 -38.85
CA GLU A 98 50.25 12.70 -39.46
C GLU A 98 50.85 11.72 -38.44
N VAL A 99 50.80 10.41 -38.75
CA VAL A 99 51.82 9.44 -38.31
C VAL A 99 52.22 8.52 -39.46
N ASP A 100 53.53 8.46 -39.64
CA ASP A 100 54.28 7.79 -40.71
C ASP A 100 53.98 6.30 -40.89
N GLY A 101 53.83 5.92 -42.17
CA GLY A 101 54.71 4.95 -42.82
C GLY A 101 54.87 3.54 -42.22
N GLY A 102 54.22 2.56 -42.85
CA GLY A 102 54.54 1.14 -42.67
C GLY A 102 53.80 0.26 -43.66
N GLN A 103 54.30 0.18 -44.90
CA GLN A 103 53.91 -0.84 -45.87
C GLN A 103 54.34 -2.23 -45.36
N ASP A 104 53.46 -3.22 -45.48
CA ASP A 104 53.82 -4.56 -45.92
C ASP A 104 52.61 -5.22 -46.58
N GLY A 105 52.78 -5.61 -47.83
CA GLY A 105 51.79 -6.31 -48.63
C GLY A 105 51.70 -7.78 -48.28
N GLY A 106 50.50 -8.34 -48.47
CA GLY A 106 50.23 -9.77 -48.39
C GLY A 106 49.04 -10.09 -49.26
N GLU A 107 49.31 -10.73 -50.39
CA GLU A 107 48.38 -11.15 -51.43
C GLU A 107 47.43 -12.26 -50.93
N GLY A 108 46.22 -12.27 -51.48
CA GLY A 108 45.61 -13.51 -51.98
C GLY A 108 45.04 -14.48 -50.96
N GLY A 109 43.73 -14.38 -50.75
CA GLY A 109 42.91 -15.42 -50.17
C GLY A 109 41.49 -15.29 -50.69
N ASP A 110 41.27 -15.75 -51.91
CA ASP A 110 39.94 -16.06 -52.43
C ASP A 110 39.38 -17.27 -51.65
N ASP A 111 38.98 -17.06 -50.40
CA ASP A 111 38.23 -18.05 -49.64
C ASP A 111 36.75 -17.65 -49.66
N ALA A 112 36.09 -18.07 -50.74
CA ALA A 112 34.66 -18.29 -50.76
C ALA A 112 34.31 -19.46 -49.81
N GLY A 113 34.50 -19.23 -48.51
CA GLY A 113 33.92 -20.02 -47.44
C GLY A 113 32.48 -19.55 -47.25
N THR A 114 31.54 -20.47 -47.23
CA THR A 114 30.12 -20.20 -47.00
C THR A 114 29.94 -19.51 -45.65
N ASP A 115 29.55 -18.24 -45.73
CA ASP A 115 29.00 -17.38 -44.69
C ASP A 115 27.79 -18.05 -44.00
N THR A 116 28.08 -18.93 -43.03
CA THR A 116 27.15 -19.35 -41.97
C THR A 116 27.94 -19.64 -40.69
N ASP A 117 28.91 -18.79 -40.35
CA ASP A 117 29.34 -18.68 -38.95
C ASP A 117 28.21 -17.94 -38.22
N GLN A 118 27.11 -18.67 -37.99
CA GLN A 118 26.10 -18.25 -37.03
C GLN A 118 26.85 -18.11 -35.72
N GLU A 119 27.04 -16.88 -35.24
CA GLU A 119 27.67 -16.62 -33.95
C GLU A 119 26.74 -17.18 -32.87
N LEU A 120 26.92 -18.46 -32.56
CA LEU A 120 26.18 -19.15 -31.52
C LEU A 120 26.71 -18.62 -30.19
N GLU A 121 25.83 -18.06 -29.37
CA GLU A 121 26.15 -17.54 -28.04
C GLU A 121 26.65 -18.64 -27.09
N CYS A 122 26.26 -19.89 -27.35
CA CYS A 122 26.63 -21.06 -26.57
C CYS A 122 26.61 -22.35 -27.40
N GLN A 123 27.23 -23.41 -26.89
CA GLN A 123 27.18 -24.71 -27.54
C GLN A 123 25.87 -25.44 -27.17
N PRO A 124 25.11 -26.00 -28.15
CA PRO A 124 23.88 -26.72 -27.85
C PRO A 124 24.08 -27.82 -26.79
N GLY A 125 23.26 -27.78 -25.73
CA GLY A 125 23.35 -28.70 -24.60
C GLY A 125 24.29 -28.26 -23.46
N GLU A 126 25.03 -27.16 -23.64
CA GLU A 126 25.76 -26.49 -22.56
C GLU A 126 24.79 -26.00 -21.47
N ILE A 127 25.30 -25.90 -20.25
CA ILE A 127 24.55 -25.47 -19.07
C ILE A 127 25.37 -24.40 -18.37
N ARG A 128 24.72 -23.31 -17.95
CA ARG A 128 25.34 -22.28 -17.11
C ARG A 128 24.51 -22.04 -15.85
N GLU A 129 25.17 -21.50 -14.84
CA GLU A 129 24.46 -20.90 -13.70
C GLU A 129 23.79 -19.61 -14.14
N CYS A 130 22.61 -19.37 -13.57
CA CYS A 130 21.79 -18.18 -13.77
C CYS A 130 21.00 -17.93 -12.48
N GLY A 131 20.21 -16.87 -12.42
CA GLY A 131 19.46 -16.52 -11.21
C GLY A 131 20.13 -15.36 -10.46
N PRO A 132 19.73 -15.11 -9.21
CA PRO A 132 20.36 -14.07 -8.41
C PRO A 132 21.84 -14.36 -8.17
N GLY A 133 22.61 -13.30 -7.92
CA GLY A 133 24.03 -13.42 -7.57
C GLY A 133 24.29 -13.95 -6.15
N THR A 134 23.26 -14.40 -5.44
CA THR A 134 23.27 -14.75 -4.02
C THR A 134 22.52 -16.05 -3.75
N LYS A 135 22.88 -16.70 -2.64
CA LYS A 135 22.19 -17.87 -2.05
C LYS A 135 21.86 -17.62 -0.58
N VAL A 136 21.63 -16.34 -0.29
CA VAL A 136 21.31 -15.83 1.04
C VAL A 136 19.79 -15.80 1.14
N GLY A 137 19.26 -16.04 2.35
CA GLY A 137 17.82 -16.15 2.56
C GLY A 137 17.18 -17.28 1.74
N GLU A 138 16.04 -16.98 1.14
CA GLU A 138 15.28 -17.89 0.29
C GLU A 138 15.76 -17.91 -1.18
N CYS A 139 16.72 -17.06 -1.53
CA CYS A 139 17.27 -17.04 -2.88
C CYS A 139 18.07 -18.28 -3.22
N ASP A 140 17.87 -18.75 -4.44
CA ASP A 140 18.62 -19.86 -5.00
C ASP A 140 18.99 -19.56 -6.44
N VAL A 141 20.19 -20.00 -6.83
CA VAL A 141 20.64 -19.93 -8.22
C VAL A 141 20.11 -21.13 -9.00
N GLY A 142 19.73 -20.89 -10.24
CA GLY A 142 19.24 -21.92 -11.15
C GLY A 142 20.27 -22.31 -12.20
N VAL A 143 19.80 -23.13 -13.13
CA VAL A 143 20.57 -23.53 -14.31
C VAL A 143 19.80 -23.20 -15.59
N GLU A 144 20.53 -22.70 -16.57
CA GLU A 144 20.00 -22.39 -17.89
C GLU A 144 20.67 -23.28 -18.94
N ARG A 145 19.87 -23.80 -19.86
CA ARG A 145 20.35 -24.68 -20.93
C ARG A 145 20.47 -23.92 -22.24
N CYS A 146 21.53 -24.20 -22.98
CA CYS A 146 21.68 -23.76 -24.35
C CYS A 146 20.84 -24.63 -25.30
N VAL A 147 19.96 -24.00 -26.08
CA VAL A 147 19.08 -24.63 -27.08
C VAL A 147 19.31 -23.97 -28.42
N ASP A 148 19.64 -24.77 -29.44
CA ASP A 148 19.89 -24.28 -30.82
C ASP A 148 20.87 -23.10 -30.90
N GLY A 149 21.91 -23.15 -30.04
CA GLY A 149 23.00 -22.18 -29.99
C GLY A 149 22.72 -20.88 -29.24
N HIS A 150 21.58 -20.79 -28.55
CA HIS A 150 21.20 -19.64 -27.74
C HIS A 150 20.80 -20.10 -26.34
N TRP A 151 21.02 -19.24 -25.35
CA TRP A 151 20.57 -19.51 -24.00
C TRP A 151 19.04 -19.45 -23.94
N SER A 152 18.42 -20.42 -23.26
CA SER A 152 16.96 -20.61 -23.31
C SER A 152 16.13 -19.42 -22.79
N GLY A 153 16.75 -18.48 -22.07
CA GLY A 153 16.10 -17.43 -21.29
C GLY A 153 15.44 -17.93 -20.00
N VAL A 154 15.43 -19.25 -19.78
CA VAL A 154 14.78 -19.89 -18.64
C VAL A 154 15.83 -20.35 -17.65
N CYS A 155 15.78 -19.78 -16.45
CA CYS A 155 16.61 -20.21 -15.34
C CYS A 155 15.86 -21.23 -14.47
N GLU A 156 16.06 -22.51 -14.75
CA GLU A 156 15.39 -23.58 -14.03
C GLU A 156 15.91 -23.69 -12.60
N GLY A 157 15.01 -23.57 -11.62
CA GLY A 157 15.34 -23.71 -10.20
C GLY A 157 15.89 -22.46 -9.52
N ALA A 158 15.93 -21.31 -10.20
CA ALA A 158 16.24 -20.06 -9.52
C ALA A 158 15.04 -19.55 -8.70
N VAL A 159 15.35 -19.05 -7.51
CA VAL A 159 14.44 -18.24 -6.67
C VAL A 159 15.03 -16.84 -6.64
N TRP A 160 14.28 -15.85 -7.13
CA TRP A 160 14.73 -14.47 -7.21
C TRP A 160 14.36 -13.69 -5.95
N PRO A 161 15.12 -12.63 -5.59
CA PRO A 161 14.74 -11.68 -4.56
C PRO A 161 13.34 -11.14 -4.80
N GLU A 162 12.54 -11.12 -3.75
CA GLU A 162 11.23 -10.49 -3.70
C GLU A 162 11.19 -9.48 -2.55
N ASP A 163 10.16 -8.65 -2.48
CA ASP A 163 9.96 -7.81 -1.29
C ASP A 163 9.73 -8.70 -0.07
N GLU A 164 10.16 -8.23 1.10
CA GLU A 164 10.00 -8.98 2.34
C GLU A 164 8.53 -9.29 2.64
N LYS A 165 8.32 -10.53 3.04
CA LYS A 165 7.02 -11.05 3.44
C LYS A 165 7.12 -11.39 4.89
N CYS A 166 6.05 -11.07 5.60
CA CYS A 166 5.84 -11.37 7.01
C CYS A 166 5.73 -12.89 7.29
N ASP A 167 6.80 -13.63 7.02
CA ASP A 167 6.96 -15.07 7.18
C ASP A 167 8.25 -15.47 7.91
N GLY A 168 9.08 -14.49 8.30
CA GLY A 168 10.27 -14.67 9.12
C GLY A 168 11.44 -15.25 8.32
N LEU A 169 11.34 -15.15 6.98
CA LEU A 169 12.36 -15.57 6.03
C LEU A 169 12.91 -14.32 5.35
N ASP A 170 14.14 -14.42 4.85
CA ASP A 170 14.83 -13.36 4.12
C ASP A 170 14.48 -13.55 2.63
N ASN A 171 13.41 -12.87 2.18
CA ASN A 171 12.87 -12.98 0.83
C ASN A 171 13.60 -12.05 -0.16
N ASP A 172 14.21 -10.96 0.32
CA ASP A 172 14.95 -10.01 -0.51
C ASP A 172 16.45 -10.36 -0.65
N CYS A 173 16.89 -11.34 0.14
CA CYS A 173 18.19 -11.98 0.08
C CYS A 173 19.35 -11.05 0.41
N ASP A 174 19.10 -10.01 1.21
CA ASP A 174 20.10 -9.08 1.71
C ASP A 174 20.91 -9.64 2.91
N GLY A 175 20.44 -10.75 3.49
CA GLY A 175 21.07 -11.44 4.61
C GLY A 175 20.54 -11.08 5.98
N THR A 176 19.44 -10.33 6.03
CA THR A 176 18.76 -9.97 7.25
C THR A 176 17.27 -10.21 7.12
N VAL A 177 16.64 -10.61 8.23
CA VAL A 177 15.18 -10.57 8.34
C VAL A 177 14.84 -9.25 9.03
N PRO A 178 13.83 -8.50 8.56
CA PRO A 178 13.44 -7.23 9.15
C PRO A 178 13.13 -7.33 10.66
N GLU A 179 13.24 -6.20 11.37
CA GLU A 179 12.91 -6.14 12.80
C GLU A 179 11.42 -6.35 13.06
N ASP A 180 10.55 -5.96 12.12
CA ASP A 180 9.10 -6.13 12.19
C ASP A 180 8.61 -7.57 11.97
N GLU A 181 9.51 -8.51 11.68
CA GLU A 181 9.21 -9.95 11.63
C GLU A 181 9.78 -10.73 12.82
N GLN A 182 10.18 -10.02 13.87
CA GLN A 182 10.63 -10.60 15.13
C GLN A 182 9.52 -10.44 16.17
N ASP A 183 9.36 -11.48 16.99
CA ASP A 183 8.44 -11.51 18.14
C ASP A 183 9.22 -11.03 19.37
N GLY A 184 9.12 -9.74 19.67
CA GLY A 184 9.91 -9.06 20.69
C GLY A 184 9.52 -9.44 22.12
N ASP A 185 8.24 -9.73 22.35
CA ASP A 185 7.69 -10.03 23.68
C ASP A 185 7.25 -11.49 23.88
N GLY A 186 7.18 -12.28 22.81
CA GLY A 186 6.93 -13.71 22.83
C GLY A 186 5.46 -14.12 22.84
N ASP A 187 4.54 -13.28 22.38
CA ASP A 187 3.10 -13.57 22.35
C ASP A 187 2.63 -14.30 21.06
N GLY A 188 3.49 -14.33 20.04
CA GLY A 188 3.26 -15.00 18.76
C GLY A 188 2.63 -14.14 17.67
N PHE A 189 2.49 -12.83 17.89
CA PHE A 189 2.22 -11.82 16.86
C PHE A 189 3.50 -11.06 16.57
N TRP A 190 3.67 -10.65 15.31
CA TRP A 190 4.79 -9.79 14.90
C TRP A 190 4.28 -8.41 14.54
N PRO A 191 5.13 -7.37 14.56
CA PRO A 191 4.74 -6.04 14.11
C PRO A 191 4.14 -6.04 12.68
N CYS A 192 4.72 -6.80 11.74
CA CYS A 192 4.19 -6.92 10.38
C CYS A 192 2.85 -7.70 10.29
N GLN A 193 2.44 -8.40 11.36
CA GLN A 193 1.15 -9.08 11.49
C GLN A 193 0.08 -8.23 12.20
N GLY A 194 0.43 -7.00 12.59
CA GLY A 194 -0.48 -6.06 13.23
C GLY A 194 -0.30 -5.92 14.74
N ASP A 195 0.79 -6.45 15.31
CA ASP A 195 1.15 -6.11 16.68
C ASP A 195 1.53 -4.62 16.79
N CYS A 196 0.85 -3.92 17.68
CA CYS A 196 1.00 -2.49 17.92
C CYS A 196 1.93 -2.14 19.09
N ASP A 197 2.32 -3.11 19.94
CA ASP A 197 3.36 -2.95 20.97
C ASP A 197 4.11 -4.28 21.23
N ASP A 198 5.08 -4.56 20.36
CA ASP A 198 5.99 -5.71 20.39
C ASP A 198 6.94 -5.78 21.62
N THR A 199 6.66 -4.97 22.65
CA THR A 199 7.36 -4.99 23.92
C THR A 199 6.47 -5.43 25.10
N ASP A 200 5.17 -5.63 24.86
CA ASP A 200 4.17 -5.97 25.87
C ASP A 200 3.17 -7.03 25.37
N SER A 201 3.44 -8.29 25.69
CA SER A 201 2.65 -9.48 25.29
C SER A 201 1.15 -9.48 25.66
N ALA A 202 0.68 -8.45 26.35
CA ALA A 202 -0.74 -8.21 26.63
C ALA A 202 -1.43 -7.34 25.57
N ILE A 203 -0.67 -6.70 24.68
CA ILE A 203 -1.13 -5.80 23.62
C ILE A 203 -0.87 -6.50 22.29
N ASN A 204 -1.92 -6.98 21.62
CA ASN A 204 -1.81 -7.64 20.32
C ASN A 204 -3.21 -7.88 19.69
N PRO A 205 -3.30 -8.17 18.38
CA PRO A 205 -4.56 -8.48 17.70
C PRO A 205 -5.40 -9.64 18.28
N GLY A 206 -4.80 -10.49 19.11
CA GLY A 206 -5.48 -11.59 19.79
C GLY A 206 -5.98 -11.26 21.20
N ALA A 207 -5.62 -10.09 21.73
CA ALA A 207 -6.02 -9.64 23.04
C ALA A 207 -7.49 -9.19 23.05
N SER A 208 -7.99 -8.80 24.23
CA SER A 208 -9.29 -8.18 24.36
C SER A 208 -9.08 -6.76 24.87
N GLU A 209 -9.74 -5.80 24.24
CA GLU A 209 -9.67 -4.40 24.68
C GLU A 209 -10.04 -4.24 26.16
N ILE A 210 -9.15 -3.61 26.94
CA ILE A 210 -9.39 -3.27 28.34
C ILE A 210 -9.61 -1.76 28.44
N TYR A 211 -10.89 -1.38 28.37
CA TYR A 211 -11.30 0.01 28.53
C TYR A 211 -10.70 0.71 29.74
N CYS A 212 -10.34 1.97 29.52
CA CYS A 212 -9.82 2.96 30.45
C CYS A 212 -8.41 2.68 30.98
N ASN A 213 -7.56 2.01 30.20
CA ASN A 213 -6.17 1.74 30.58
C ASN A 213 -5.14 2.60 29.81
N GLY A 214 -5.60 3.37 28.81
CA GLY A 214 -4.79 4.26 27.98
C GLY A 214 -3.99 3.55 26.87
N LYS A 215 -4.34 2.31 26.53
CA LYS A 215 -3.70 1.49 25.51
C LYS A 215 -4.76 1.00 24.52
N ASP A 216 -4.31 0.65 23.32
CA ASP A 216 -5.08 -0.10 22.33
C ASP A 216 -4.63 -1.55 22.52
N ASP A 217 -5.30 -2.31 23.39
CA ASP A 217 -4.80 -3.62 23.79
C ASP A 217 -5.00 -4.65 22.69
N ASP A 218 -6.07 -4.54 21.90
CA ASP A 218 -6.36 -5.46 20.80
C ASP A 218 -5.87 -4.99 19.42
N CYS A 219 -5.12 -3.88 19.37
CA CYS A 219 -4.55 -3.31 18.15
C CYS A 219 -5.58 -3.06 17.04
N ASP A 220 -6.85 -2.88 17.40
CA ASP A 220 -7.92 -2.52 16.49
C ASP A 220 -8.33 -1.06 16.73
N PRO A 221 -8.05 -0.14 15.77
CA PRO A 221 -8.34 1.27 15.93
C PRO A 221 -9.84 1.59 15.99
N SER A 222 -10.72 0.59 15.81
CA SER A 222 -12.17 0.73 15.98
C SER A 222 -12.65 0.42 17.41
N THR A 223 -11.81 -0.21 18.24
CA THR A 223 -12.04 -0.53 19.65
C THR A 223 -11.18 0.37 20.54
N THR A 224 -11.26 1.69 20.33
CA THR A 224 -10.45 2.63 21.11
C THR A 224 -10.80 2.63 22.60
N ASP A 225 -9.80 2.90 23.44
CA ASP A 225 -9.92 3.03 24.90
C ASP A 225 -10.99 4.02 25.39
N ASP A 226 -11.30 5.06 24.60
CA ASP A 226 -12.10 6.22 25.01
C ASP A 226 -13.21 6.53 23.97
N VAL A 227 -14.11 5.57 23.72
CA VAL A 227 -15.29 5.79 22.86
C VAL A 227 -16.33 6.62 23.61
N ASP A 228 -16.71 7.75 23.02
CA ASP A 228 -17.91 8.54 23.35
C ASP A 228 -18.97 8.15 22.30
N ALA A 229 -19.82 7.18 22.65
CA ALA A 229 -20.69 6.51 21.69
C ALA A 229 -21.98 7.31 21.39
N ASP A 230 -22.37 8.23 22.25
CA ASP A 230 -23.55 9.07 22.06
C ASP A 230 -23.24 10.54 21.70
N GLY A 231 -21.99 10.97 21.85
CA GLY A 231 -21.46 12.24 21.39
C GLY A 231 -21.69 13.41 22.34
N ASP A 232 -21.85 13.18 23.64
CA ASP A 232 -22.05 14.25 24.62
C ASP A 232 -20.74 14.85 25.18
N GLY A 233 -19.60 14.26 24.83
CA GLY A 233 -18.26 14.67 25.25
C GLY A 233 -17.74 13.96 26.50
N TYR A 234 -18.48 13.00 27.03
CA TYR A 234 -18.07 12.05 28.06
C TYR A 234 -18.13 10.64 27.50
N SER A 235 -17.20 9.81 27.91
CA SER A 235 -17.16 8.38 27.63
C SER A 235 -17.37 7.62 28.92
N VAL A 236 -17.52 6.29 28.81
CA VAL A 236 -17.44 5.40 29.97
C VAL A 236 -16.19 5.67 30.82
N CYS A 237 -15.04 5.95 30.19
CA CYS A 237 -13.79 6.21 30.89
C CYS A 237 -13.71 7.59 31.55
N ASN A 238 -14.47 8.55 31.04
CA ASN A 238 -14.61 9.89 31.61
C ASN A 238 -15.79 10.02 32.59
N GLY A 239 -16.39 8.89 32.98
CA GLY A 239 -17.38 8.82 34.06
C GLY A 239 -18.82 8.82 33.57
N ASP A 240 -19.06 8.63 32.28
CA ASP A 240 -20.40 8.35 31.77
C ASP A 240 -20.90 7.00 32.26
N CYS A 241 -22.11 7.00 32.80
CA CYS A 241 -22.79 5.85 33.35
C CYS A 241 -23.76 5.19 32.34
N ASP A 242 -24.09 5.86 31.23
CA ASP A 242 -24.85 5.33 30.09
C ASP A 242 -24.41 6.01 28.77
N ASP A 243 -23.27 5.57 28.24
CA ASP A 243 -22.63 5.99 26.98
C ASP A 243 -23.44 5.62 25.71
N SER A 244 -24.75 5.47 25.84
CA SER A 244 -25.70 5.29 24.76
C SER A 244 -26.81 6.35 24.75
N ASP A 245 -26.77 7.28 25.70
CA ASP A 245 -27.76 8.32 25.92
C ASP A 245 -27.10 9.67 26.26
N PRO A 246 -27.05 10.62 25.30
CA PRO A 246 -26.31 11.87 25.46
C PRO A 246 -26.96 12.87 26.44
N GLU A 247 -28.07 12.48 27.09
CA GLU A 247 -28.68 13.20 28.21
C GLU A 247 -28.22 12.67 29.58
N VAL A 248 -27.38 11.63 29.62
CA VAL A 248 -26.87 10.97 30.83
C VAL A 248 -25.36 11.11 30.87
N HIS A 249 -24.85 12.07 31.66
CA HIS A 249 -23.41 12.28 31.77
C HIS A 249 -23.04 13.09 33.02
N PRO A 250 -21.76 13.06 33.45
CA PRO A 250 -21.28 13.89 34.54
C PRO A 250 -21.66 15.36 34.40
N GLY A 251 -22.38 15.88 35.39
CA GLY A 251 -22.79 17.29 35.44
C GLY A 251 -24.00 17.66 34.57
N ALA A 252 -24.69 16.67 33.98
CA ALA A 252 -26.04 16.88 33.46
C ALA A 252 -27.00 17.35 34.56
N SER A 253 -28.21 17.74 34.19
CA SER A 253 -29.25 18.09 35.17
C SER A 253 -30.05 16.85 35.54
N GLU A 254 -30.00 16.45 36.80
CA GLU A 254 -30.83 15.34 37.31
C GLU A 254 -32.33 15.62 37.10
N ILE A 255 -33.03 14.66 36.47
CA ILE A 255 -34.48 14.70 36.24
C ILE A 255 -35.14 13.74 37.25
N PRO A 256 -35.85 14.25 38.26
CA PRO A 256 -36.47 13.39 39.24
C PRO A 256 -37.54 12.46 38.63
N CYS A 257 -37.44 11.17 38.95
CA CYS A 257 -38.39 10.09 38.65
C CYS A 257 -38.52 9.73 37.16
N ASP A 258 -37.45 9.84 36.38
CA ASP A 258 -37.40 9.37 34.99
C ASP A 258 -36.78 7.96 34.82
N GLY A 259 -36.21 7.39 35.89
CA GLY A 259 -35.56 6.08 35.93
C GLY A 259 -34.07 6.09 35.64
N LYS A 260 -33.42 7.25 35.51
CA LYS A 260 -32.01 7.38 35.12
C LYS A 260 -31.24 8.24 36.12
N ASP A 261 -30.00 7.86 36.42
CA ASP A 261 -29.03 8.73 37.09
C ASP A 261 -28.46 9.69 36.02
N ASN A 262 -29.18 10.77 35.68
CA ASN A 262 -28.83 11.61 34.52
C ASN A 262 -27.48 12.29 34.71
N ASP A 263 -27.11 12.64 35.94
CA ASP A 263 -25.83 13.33 36.21
C ASP A 263 -24.68 12.41 36.63
N CYS A 264 -24.91 11.09 36.56
CA CYS A 264 -23.97 10.02 36.92
C CYS A 264 -23.37 10.18 38.32
N SER A 265 -24.12 10.77 39.24
CA SER A 265 -23.70 11.00 40.61
C SER A 265 -24.58 10.19 41.56
N GLN A 266 -23.94 9.28 42.29
CA GLN A 266 -24.60 8.44 43.30
C GLN A 266 -25.29 9.25 44.42
N ASP A 267 -24.90 10.52 44.61
CA ASP A 267 -25.53 11.42 45.58
C ASP A 267 -26.86 11.98 45.07
N THR A 268 -27.11 11.91 43.76
CA THR A 268 -28.25 12.48 43.04
C THR A 268 -29.09 11.47 42.28
N ALA A 269 -28.59 10.25 42.09
CA ALA A 269 -29.23 9.15 41.37
C ALA A 269 -30.74 9.05 41.60
N ASP A 270 -31.48 8.79 40.51
CA ASP A 270 -32.95 8.78 40.51
C ASP A 270 -33.53 8.03 41.71
N GLY A 271 -34.20 8.81 42.55
CA GLY A 271 -34.85 8.28 43.72
C GLY A 271 -34.06 8.28 45.03
N ILE A 272 -33.24 9.30 45.28
CA ILE A 272 -32.74 9.58 46.63
C ILE A 272 -33.94 9.61 47.61
N ASP A 273 -33.91 8.72 48.59
CA ASP A 273 -34.82 8.73 49.74
C ASP A 273 -34.50 9.93 50.63
N ALA A 274 -35.04 11.09 50.24
CA ALA A 274 -34.77 12.37 50.89
C ALA A 274 -35.30 12.43 52.34
N ASP A 275 -36.18 11.51 52.76
CA ASP A 275 -36.76 11.50 54.11
C ASP A 275 -36.32 10.31 55.00
N GLY A 276 -35.57 9.35 54.45
CA GLY A 276 -34.89 8.27 55.14
C GLY A 276 -35.82 7.12 55.56
N ASP A 277 -36.96 6.93 54.88
CA ASP A 277 -37.95 5.90 55.20
C ASP A 277 -37.72 4.54 54.49
N GLY A 278 -36.72 4.47 53.62
CA GLY A 278 -36.33 3.29 52.84
C GLY A 278 -37.11 3.12 51.53
N VAL A 279 -37.89 4.12 51.11
CA VAL A 279 -38.58 4.20 49.83
C VAL A 279 -38.08 5.45 49.09
N SER A 280 -37.77 5.30 47.81
CA SER A 280 -37.46 6.45 46.96
C SER A 280 -38.65 7.43 46.96
N ALA A 281 -38.38 8.74 46.82
CA ALA A 281 -39.43 9.75 46.63
C ALA A 281 -40.20 9.58 45.28
N CYS A 282 -39.78 8.61 44.48
CA CYS A 282 -40.45 8.00 43.34
C CYS A 282 -41.02 6.62 43.73
#